data_AF-A0A8F6YDN8-F1
#
_entry.id   AF-A0A8F6YDN8-F1
#
_cell.length_a   1.000
_cell.length_b   1.000
_cell.length_c   1.000
_cell.angle_alpha   90.00
_cell.angle_beta   90.00
_cell.angle_gamma   90.00
#
_symmetry.space_group_name_H-M   'P 1'
#
loop_
_entity.id
_entity.type
_entity.pdbx_description
1 polymer ?
#
loop_
_entity_poly.entity_id
_entity_poly.type
_entity_poly.pdbx_seq_one_letter_code
_entity_poly.pdbx_strand_id
1 'polypeptide(L)'
;MSSTDAPPKLYAAQEPIFPKKVKGPFRSLKWAIMVVTLGIYYVTPWIRWDRGPSLPDQAVLVDIAGRRFFFFWIEIWPHEFYFVAGLLIMAGLGLFLFTSALGRVWCGYACPQTVWTDLFYTVERWIEGDRNARMRLWNAPWDLRKWRLRLAKWAVWLLIAVATGGAWVFYFADAPTLLRDLVTGQAAFVAYATVAVLTATTFLFGGFAREQICIYACPWPRIQAAMMDEHSLTVAYRDWRGEPRGKGKRRRALAEKAIAESHLAGPLVTGAAPGATTDAAPEVQAMGDCIDCNACVNVCPMGIDIRDGQQMECITCALCIDACDEIMDRIGKPRGLIDYLALTDEANERAGNAKVPVLRHILRPRTLIYTALWSLIGVGLVIALFVRSEIGLTVAAVRNPQYVTLSDGSIRNTYDVRIRNMTQEDAVFRIGLTSEEVLRIDLEGRQSLMVDVPADETMLQRVYVIARPDDPAATAERTDLRFWVEAFGTNERAYQAQTFFGRGTP
;
A
#
# COMPACT_ATOMS: atom_id res chain seq x y z
N MET A 1 -12.66 -13.73 54.36
CA MET A 1 -11.48 -13.26 53.63
C MET A 1 -11.90 -13.03 52.19
N SER A 2 -12.24 -11.78 51.83
CA SER A 2 -12.57 -11.41 50.44
C SER A 2 -11.26 -11.05 49.76
N SER A 3 -10.79 -11.91 48.85
CA SER A 3 -9.61 -11.65 48.04
C SER A 3 -9.90 -10.46 47.13
N THR A 4 -9.15 -9.40 47.34
CA THR A 4 -9.14 -8.18 46.53
C THR A 4 -8.29 -8.41 45.28
N ASP A 5 -8.57 -9.48 44.53
CA ASP A 5 -7.92 -9.71 43.25
C ASP A 5 -8.65 -8.87 42.20
N ALA A 6 -8.17 -7.63 42.03
CA ALA A 6 -8.52 -6.83 40.87
C ALA A 6 -8.22 -7.67 39.62
N PRO A 7 -9.14 -7.79 38.65
CA PRO A 7 -8.90 -8.55 37.43
C PRO A 7 -7.60 -8.05 36.79
N PRO A 8 -6.74 -8.95 36.26
CA PRO A 8 -5.49 -8.55 35.65
C PRO A 8 -5.80 -7.51 34.57
N LYS A 9 -5.21 -6.33 34.70
CA LYS A 9 -5.38 -5.26 33.71
C LYS A 9 -4.85 -5.79 32.37
N LEU A 10 -5.76 -6.14 31.47
CA LEU A 10 -5.44 -6.61 30.12
C LEU A 10 -4.74 -5.54 29.26
N TYR A 11 -4.80 -4.28 29.69
CA TYR A 11 -4.18 -3.14 29.04
C TYR A 11 -3.38 -2.31 30.05
N ALA A 12 -2.07 -2.17 29.81
CA ALA A 12 -1.23 -1.23 30.55
C ALA A 12 -1.42 0.20 30.00
N ALA A 13 -1.46 1.20 30.87
CA ALA A 13 -1.41 2.59 30.44
C ALA A 13 -0.07 2.83 29.73
N GLN A 14 -0.12 3.17 28.44
CA GLN A 14 1.08 3.25 27.62
C GLN A 14 1.92 4.48 27.98
N GLU A 15 3.23 4.26 28.17
CA GLU A 15 4.20 5.34 28.25
C GLU A 15 4.54 5.86 26.84
N PRO A 16 4.56 7.18 26.61
CA PRO A 16 4.90 7.73 25.31
C PRO A 16 6.34 7.41 24.92
N ILE A 17 6.53 6.97 23.68
CA ILE A 17 7.85 6.63 23.15
C ILE A 17 8.49 7.89 22.56
N PHE A 18 9.78 8.10 22.86
CA PHE A 18 10.55 9.23 22.33
C PHE A 18 11.76 8.72 21.52
N PRO A 19 11.60 8.41 20.22
CA PRO A 19 12.68 7.86 19.41
C PRO A 19 13.82 8.86 19.24
N LYS A 20 15.05 8.43 19.49
CA LYS A 20 16.25 9.24 19.32
C LYS A 20 16.57 9.42 17.84
N LYS A 21 17.12 10.58 17.46
CA LYS A 21 17.67 10.79 16.12
C LYS A 21 18.83 9.82 15.85
N VAL A 22 18.82 9.23 14.65
CA VAL A 22 19.86 8.34 14.12
C VAL A 22 20.33 8.84 12.76
N LYS A 23 21.54 8.48 12.35
CA LYS A 23 22.10 8.71 11.01
C LYS A 23 22.55 7.37 10.44
N GLY A 24 22.35 7.17 9.15
CA GLY A 24 22.78 5.95 8.47
C GLY A 24 22.04 5.74 7.14
N PRO A 25 22.39 4.67 6.41
CA PRO A 25 21.78 4.36 5.12
C PRO A 25 20.27 4.10 5.24
N PHE A 26 19.80 3.35 6.23
CA PHE A 26 18.38 3.01 6.35
C PHE A 26 17.53 4.23 6.71
N ARG A 27 18.06 5.10 7.58
CA ARG A 27 17.43 6.39 7.87
C ARG A 27 17.36 7.27 6.64
N SER A 28 18.39 7.29 5.80
CA SER A 28 18.41 8.07 4.56
C SER A 28 17.42 7.53 3.53
N LEU A 29 17.33 6.20 3.38
CA LEU A 29 16.33 5.54 2.55
C LEU A 29 14.91 5.88 3.00
N LYS A 30 14.63 5.80 4.30
CA LYS A 30 13.32 6.13 4.86
C LYS A 30 12.95 7.60 4.63
N TRP A 31 13.92 8.52 4.73
CA TRP A 31 13.70 9.92 4.34
C TRP A 31 13.36 10.06 2.86
N ALA A 32 14.10 9.41 1.97
CA ALA A 32 13.82 9.45 0.54
C ALA A 32 12.40 8.93 0.23
N ILE A 33 12.01 7.78 0.80
CA ILE A 33 10.66 7.22 0.61
C ILE A 33 9.59 8.15 1.17
N MET A 34 9.78 8.74 2.34
CA MET A 34 8.84 9.70 2.92
C MET A 34 8.68 10.93 2.02
N VAL A 35 9.78 11.50 1.52
CA VAL A 35 9.74 12.67 0.63
C VAL A 35 9.07 12.33 -0.69
N VAL A 36 9.39 11.18 -1.31
CA VAL A 36 8.78 10.75 -2.57
C VAL A 36 7.28 10.48 -2.41
N THR A 37 6.89 9.72 -1.39
CA THR A 37 5.47 9.35 -1.20
C THR A 37 4.61 10.56 -0.84
N LEU A 38 5.08 11.43 0.06
CA LEU A 38 4.38 12.69 0.36
C LEU A 38 4.41 13.66 -0.83
N GLY A 39 5.52 13.71 -1.57
CA GLY A 39 5.64 14.51 -2.79
C GLY A 39 4.60 14.11 -3.83
N ILE A 40 4.50 12.82 -4.14
CA ILE A 40 3.46 12.29 -5.03
C ILE A 40 2.07 12.65 -4.49
N TYR A 41 1.81 12.40 -3.21
CA TYR A 41 0.51 12.64 -2.60
C TYR A 41 0.07 14.11 -2.65
N TYR A 42 0.98 15.05 -2.35
CA TYR A 42 0.65 16.48 -2.29
C TYR A 42 0.71 17.17 -3.64
N VAL A 43 1.58 16.74 -4.56
CA VAL A 43 1.83 17.46 -5.82
C VAL A 43 0.94 16.95 -6.94
N THR A 44 0.62 15.66 -6.99
CA THR A 44 -0.08 15.06 -8.15
C THR A 44 -1.40 15.77 -8.51
N PRO A 45 -2.28 16.15 -7.56
CA PRO A 45 -3.52 16.86 -7.91
C PRO A 45 -3.32 18.23 -8.56
N TRP A 46 -2.14 18.84 -8.41
CA TRP A 46 -1.82 20.17 -8.96
C TRP A 46 -1.20 20.10 -10.35
N ILE A 47 -0.81 18.92 -10.82
CA ILE A 47 -0.22 18.76 -12.14
C ILE A 47 -1.31 18.97 -13.19
N ARG A 48 -1.11 19.98 -14.05
CA ARG A 48 -1.99 20.24 -15.19
C ARG A 48 -1.58 19.38 -16.38
N TRP A 49 -2.58 18.86 -17.08
CA TRP A 49 -2.44 17.93 -18.19
C TRP A 49 -3.55 18.18 -19.20
N ASP A 50 -3.20 18.84 -20.30
CA ASP A 50 -4.16 19.18 -21.35
C ASP A 50 -4.57 17.92 -22.12
N ARG A 51 -5.89 17.68 -22.20
CA ARG A 51 -6.50 16.57 -22.95
C ARG A 51 -7.49 17.06 -23.99
N GLY A 52 -7.51 18.36 -24.28
CA GLY A 52 -8.52 18.99 -25.12
C GLY A 52 -9.60 19.72 -24.33
N PRO A 53 -10.44 20.49 -25.03
CA PRO A 53 -11.36 21.46 -24.42
C PRO A 53 -12.57 20.86 -23.71
N SER A 54 -12.92 19.60 -24.00
CA SER A 54 -14.07 18.88 -23.41
C SER A 54 -13.75 18.18 -22.09
N LEU A 55 -12.47 18.01 -21.75
CA LEU A 55 -12.03 17.18 -20.63
C LEU A 55 -11.34 18.01 -19.53
N PRO A 56 -11.43 17.57 -18.26
CA PRO A 56 -10.66 18.18 -17.19
C PRO A 56 -9.15 18.12 -17.47
N ASP A 57 -8.43 19.19 -17.14
CA ASP A 57 -7.00 19.35 -17.37
C ASP A 57 -6.16 19.02 -16.11
N GLN A 58 -6.68 18.22 -15.19
CA GLN A 58 -5.93 17.69 -14.04
C GLN A 58 -5.33 16.32 -14.35
N ALA A 59 -4.03 16.13 -14.09
CA ALA A 59 -3.31 14.91 -14.47
C ALA A 59 -3.89 13.63 -13.85
N VAL A 60 -4.23 13.63 -12.56
CA VAL A 60 -4.90 12.50 -11.91
C VAL A 60 -6.17 13.00 -11.27
N LEU A 61 -7.31 12.49 -11.72
CA LEU A 61 -8.62 12.91 -11.26
C LEU A 61 -9.59 11.72 -11.24
N VAL A 62 -10.20 11.49 -10.08
CA VAL A 62 -11.32 10.57 -9.90
C VAL A 62 -12.60 11.38 -10.08
N ASP A 63 -13.05 11.49 -11.32
CA ASP A 63 -14.26 12.24 -11.65
C ASP A 63 -15.51 11.38 -11.39
N ILE A 64 -16.12 11.60 -10.23
CA ILE A 64 -17.36 10.92 -9.84
C ILE A 64 -18.54 11.38 -10.71
N ALA A 65 -18.56 12.64 -11.15
CA ALA A 65 -19.68 13.21 -11.90
C ALA A 65 -19.68 12.68 -13.34
N GLY A 66 -18.53 12.73 -14.02
CA GLY A 66 -18.33 12.12 -15.34
C GLY A 66 -18.25 10.60 -15.30
N ARG A 67 -18.14 9.99 -14.11
CA ARG A 67 -17.87 8.56 -13.88
C ARG A 67 -16.63 8.10 -14.63
N ARG A 68 -15.53 8.85 -14.52
CA ARG A 68 -14.26 8.56 -15.17
C ARG A 68 -13.11 8.62 -14.18
N PHE A 69 -12.09 7.81 -14.43
CA PHE A 69 -10.81 7.95 -13.76
C PHE A 69 -9.78 8.40 -14.79
N PHE A 70 -9.17 9.56 -14.53
CA PHE A 70 -8.10 10.09 -15.36
C PHE A 70 -6.75 9.84 -14.69
N PHE A 71 -5.80 9.32 -15.45
CA PHE A 71 -4.41 9.12 -15.06
C PHE A 71 -3.50 9.49 -16.24
N PHE A 72 -3.05 10.74 -16.28
CA PHE A 72 -2.36 11.35 -17.42
C PHE A 72 -3.20 11.17 -18.70
N TRP A 73 -2.67 10.54 -19.74
CA TRP A 73 -3.41 10.22 -20.98
C TRP A 73 -4.39 9.05 -20.85
N ILE A 74 -4.29 8.26 -19.78
CA ILE A 74 -5.13 7.09 -19.59
C ILE A 74 -6.45 7.57 -18.98
N GLU A 75 -7.54 7.43 -19.73
CA GLU A 75 -8.88 7.49 -19.16
C GLU A 75 -9.41 6.08 -18.94
N ILE A 76 -10.01 5.84 -17.79
CA ILE A 76 -10.62 4.55 -17.45
C ILE A 76 -12.11 4.79 -17.21
N TRP A 77 -12.93 4.17 -18.04
CA TRP A 77 -14.38 4.21 -17.91
C TRP A 77 -14.87 3.17 -16.90
N PRO A 78 -16.13 3.27 -16.41
CA PRO A 78 -16.65 2.35 -15.39
C PRO A 78 -16.71 0.89 -15.84
N HIS A 79 -16.87 0.65 -17.15
CA HIS A 79 -16.86 -0.71 -17.71
C HIS A 79 -15.45 -1.28 -17.84
N GLU A 80 -14.44 -0.42 -17.79
CA GLU A 80 -13.02 -0.78 -17.78
C GLU A 80 -12.47 -0.93 -16.35
N PHE A 81 -13.37 -1.08 -15.38
CA PHE A 81 -13.02 -1.30 -13.97
C PHE A 81 -12.12 -2.53 -13.76
N TYR A 82 -12.03 -3.44 -14.74
CA TYR A 82 -11.07 -4.53 -14.74
C TYR A 82 -9.60 -4.05 -14.66
N PHE A 83 -9.26 -2.86 -15.17
CA PHE A 83 -7.92 -2.28 -14.96
C PHE A 83 -7.67 -1.98 -13.48
N VAL A 84 -8.63 -1.34 -12.82
CA VAL A 84 -8.54 -1.02 -11.39
C VAL A 84 -8.49 -2.30 -10.57
N ALA A 85 -9.36 -3.27 -10.86
CA ALA A 85 -9.34 -4.58 -10.19
C ALA A 85 -8.00 -5.30 -10.39
N GLY A 86 -7.46 -5.29 -11.60
CA GLY A 86 -6.14 -5.85 -11.91
C GLY A 86 -5.02 -5.18 -11.12
N LEU A 87 -5.01 -3.85 -11.02
CA LEU A 87 -4.06 -3.10 -10.20
C LEU A 87 -4.19 -3.44 -8.70
N LEU A 88 -5.41 -3.63 -8.19
CA LEU A 88 -5.63 -4.07 -6.81
C LEU A 88 -5.10 -5.49 -6.55
N ILE A 89 -5.30 -6.41 -7.49
CA ILE A 89 -4.73 -7.76 -7.43
C ILE A 89 -3.20 -7.68 -7.45
N MET A 90 -2.62 -6.86 -8.33
CA MET A 90 -1.17 -6.62 -8.36
C MET A 90 -0.65 -6.02 -7.06
N ALA A 91 -1.37 -5.07 -6.45
CA ALA A 91 -0.99 -4.51 -5.16
C ALA A 91 -1.00 -5.57 -4.05
N GLY A 92 -2.03 -6.43 -4.03
CA GLY A 92 -2.11 -7.59 -3.13
C GLY A 92 -0.94 -8.56 -3.34
N LEU A 93 -0.74 -9.06 -4.56
CA LEU A 93 0.38 -9.96 -4.89
C LEU A 93 1.74 -9.31 -4.60
N GLY A 94 1.89 -8.02 -4.89
CA GLY A 94 3.09 -7.25 -4.59
C GLY A 94 3.38 -7.24 -3.09
N LEU A 95 2.36 -7.00 -2.26
CA LEU A 95 2.52 -7.06 -0.82
C LEU A 95 2.93 -8.46 -0.33
N PHE A 96 2.36 -9.53 -0.89
CA PHE A 96 2.76 -10.91 -0.59
C PHE A 96 4.21 -11.17 -1.01
N LEU A 97 4.59 -10.75 -2.21
CA LEU A 97 5.94 -10.85 -2.75
C LEU A 97 6.94 -10.16 -1.81
N PHE A 98 6.76 -8.87 -1.52
CA PHE A 98 7.64 -8.13 -0.62
C PHE A 98 7.66 -8.71 0.79
N THR A 99 6.52 -9.19 1.30
CA THR A 99 6.46 -9.77 2.65
C THR A 99 7.24 -11.08 2.75
N SER A 100 7.11 -11.94 1.74
CA SER A 100 7.86 -13.19 1.70
C SER A 100 9.37 -12.96 1.51
N ALA A 101 9.78 -11.93 0.78
CA ALA A 101 11.19 -11.65 0.55
C ALA A 101 11.87 -10.92 1.71
N LEU A 102 11.22 -9.86 2.24
CA LEU A 102 11.84 -8.88 3.14
C LEU A 102 11.06 -8.69 4.44
N GLY A 103 10.10 -9.55 4.77
CA GLY A 103 9.28 -9.38 5.97
C GLY A 103 8.44 -8.10 5.91
N ARG A 104 8.43 -7.29 6.97
CA ARG A 104 7.43 -6.22 7.13
C ARG A 104 7.86 -4.86 6.58
N VAL A 105 8.70 -4.83 5.54
CA VAL A 105 9.27 -3.59 4.98
C VAL A 105 8.21 -2.59 4.55
N TRP A 106 7.05 -3.05 4.04
CA TRP A 106 5.91 -2.17 3.77
C TRP A 106 5.54 -1.32 5.00
N CYS A 107 5.34 -1.98 6.15
CA CYS A 107 5.04 -1.30 7.41
C CYS A 107 6.20 -0.39 7.86
N GLY A 108 7.45 -0.78 7.62
CA GLY A 108 8.62 -0.01 8.06
C GLY A 108 8.91 1.26 7.27
N TYR A 109 8.51 1.31 5.99
CA TYR A 109 8.97 2.34 5.06
C TYR A 109 7.85 3.10 4.33
N ALA A 110 6.81 2.42 3.83
CA ALA A 110 5.87 3.00 2.86
C ALA A 110 4.41 3.06 3.34
N CYS A 111 4.05 2.31 4.39
CA CYS A 111 2.72 2.36 4.97
C CYS A 111 2.35 3.80 5.38
N PRO A 112 1.13 4.29 5.07
CA PRO A 112 0.70 5.65 5.41
C PRO A 112 0.90 5.98 6.89
N GLN A 113 0.54 5.08 7.80
CA GLN A 113 0.75 5.32 9.23
C GLN A 113 2.23 5.62 9.55
N THR A 114 3.17 4.90 8.93
CA THR A 114 4.61 5.08 9.17
C THR A 114 5.20 6.32 8.52
N VAL A 115 4.72 6.71 7.35
CA VAL A 115 5.17 7.92 6.64
C VAL A 115 4.77 9.16 7.44
N TRP A 116 3.50 9.26 7.86
CA TRP A 116 3.00 10.41 8.61
C TRP A 116 3.56 10.46 10.04
N THR A 117 3.68 9.32 10.72
CA THR A 117 4.27 9.31 12.07
C THR A 117 5.76 9.71 12.06
N ASP A 118 6.52 9.33 11.02
CA ASP A 118 7.91 9.78 10.88
C ASP A 118 8.02 11.28 10.58
N LEU A 119 7.10 11.82 9.79
CA LEU A 119 6.97 13.27 9.61
C LEU A 119 6.65 13.96 10.94
N PHE A 120 5.71 13.43 11.72
CA PHE A 120 5.33 14.00 13.01
C PHE A 120 6.49 13.94 14.02
N TYR A 121 7.24 12.83 14.06
CA TYR A 121 8.46 12.73 14.86
C TYR A 121 9.53 13.71 14.41
N THR A 122 9.60 14.05 13.14
CA THR A 122 10.51 15.08 12.62
C THR A 122 10.10 16.46 13.12
N VAL A 123 8.82 16.80 13.07
CA VAL A 123 8.27 18.05 13.62
C VAL A 123 8.52 18.14 15.13
N GLU A 124 8.23 17.07 15.88
CA GLU A 124 8.50 17.03 17.31
C GLU A 124 9.97 17.29 17.64
N ARG A 125 10.88 16.67 16.89
CA ARG A 125 12.32 16.85 17.09
C ARG A 125 12.77 18.28 16.77
N TRP A 126 12.13 18.94 15.81
CA TRP A 126 12.42 20.32 15.45
C TRP A 126 11.96 21.31 16.53
N ILE A 127 10.80 21.07 17.13
CA ILE A 127 10.18 21.99 18.12
C ILE A 127 10.66 21.70 19.54
N GLU A 128 10.61 20.44 19.99
CA GLU A 128 10.87 20.04 21.37
C GLU A 128 12.29 19.49 21.61
N GLY A 129 13.03 19.22 20.53
CA GLY A 129 14.38 18.66 20.56
C GLY A 129 14.43 17.12 20.52
N ASP A 130 15.63 16.57 20.65
CA ASP A 130 15.85 15.12 20.60
C ASP A 130 15.32 14.40 21.87
N ARG A 131 15.40 13.07 21.92
CA ARG A 131 14.86 12.20 22.98
C ARG A 131 14.99 12.76 24.40
N ASN A 132 16.20 13.08 24.86
CA ASN A 132 16.43 13.55 26.23
C ASN A 132 15.79 14.91 26.55
N ALA A 133 15.62 15.79 25.55
CA ALA A 133 14.92 17.05 25.73
C ALA A 133 13.41 16.80 25.87
N ARG A 134 12.84 15.92 25.03
CA ARG A 134 11.43 15.54 25.09
C ARG A 134 11.05 14.80 26.37
N MET A 135 11.88 13.86 26.84
CA MET A 135 11.65 13.18 28.12
C MET A 135 11.68 14.16 29.31
N ARG A 136 12.66 15.08 29.34
CA ARG A 136 12.70 16.14 30.36
C ARG A 136 11.48 17.04 30.29
N LEU A 137 11.06 17.44 29.09
CA LEU A 137 9.86 18.27 28.89
C LEU A 137 8.57 17.53 29.29
N TRP A 138 8.50 16.23 29.04
CA TRP A 138 7.37 15.38 29.44
C TRP A 138 7.23 15.34 30.96
N ASN A 139 8.33 15.06 31.68
CA ASN A 139 8.35 14.93 33.14
C ASN A 139 8.35 16.28 33.89
N ALA A 140 8.68 17.39 33.23
CA ALA A 140 8.64 18.72 33.85
C ALA A 140 7.20 19.15 34.19
N PRO A 141 7.00 19.98 35.24
CA PRO A 141 5.70 20.59 35.51
C PRO A 141 5.24 21.47 34.34
N TRP A 142 3.94 21.78 34.30
CA TRP A 142 3.38 22.67 33.28
C TRP A 142 3.82 24.12 33.54
N ASP A 143 4.77 24.60 32.75
CA ASP A 143 5.21 26.00 32.70
C ASP A 143 4.82 26.65 31.35
N LEU A 144 4.99 27.98 31.26
CA LEU A 144 4.67 28.73 30.04
C LEU A 144 5.48 28.23 28.83
N ARG A 145 6.72 27.80 29.06
CA ARG A 145 7.59 27.23 28.00
C ARG A 145 7.02 25.94 27.45
N LYS A 146 6.64 24.99 28.30
CA LYS A 146 6.05 23.70 27.91
C LYS A 146 4.72 23.91 27.20
N TRP A 147 3.87 24.80 27.69
CA TRP A 147 2.63 25.18 27.01
C TRP A 147 2.89 25.68 25.59
N ARG A 148 3.82 26.64 25.41
CA ARG A 148 4.15 27.18 24.08
C ARG A 148 4.70 26.11 23.13
N LEU A 149 5.59 25.24 23.61
CA LEU A 149 6.17 24.17 22.78
C LEU A 149 5.11 23.13 22.37
N ARG A 150 4.22 22.74 23.29
CA ARG A 150 3.13 21.80 22.99
C ARG A 150 2.13 22.38 22.02
N LEU A 151 1.73 23.64 22.22
CA LEU A 151 0.81 24.33 21.31
C LEU A 151 1.42 24.51 19.92
N ALA A 152 2.68 24.91 19.83
CA ALA A 152 3.38 25.02 18.55
C ALA A 152 3.45 23.67 17.82
N LYS A 153 3.76 22.58 18.54
CA LYS A 153 3.73 21.22 17.98
C LYS A 153 2.34 20.86 17.46
N TRP A 154 1.30 21.04 18.27
CA TRP A 154 -0.07 20.70 17.87
C TRP A 154 -0.56 21.57 16.71
N ALA A 155 -0.18 22.84 16.65
CA ALA A 155 -0.49 23.70 15.52
C ALA A 155 0.15 23.19 14.23
N VAL A 156 1.44 22.83 14.24
CA VAL A 156 2.11 22.29 13.05
C VAL A 156 1.53 20.93 12.65
N TRP A 157 1.23 20.06 13.62
CA TRP A 157 0.53 18.80 13.34
C TRP A 157 -0.84 19.00 12.71
N LEU A 158 -1.61 19.96 13.23
CA LEU A 158 -2.93 20.29 12.69
C LEU A 158 -2.82 20.83 11.27
N LEU A 159 -1.84 21.69 10.97
CA LEU A 159 -1.58 22.18 9.62
C LEU A 159 -1.24 21.03 8.66
N ILE A 160 -0.40 20.09 9.07
CA ILE A 160 -0.07 18.90 8.26
C ILE A 160 -1.32 18.03 8.07
N ALA A 161 -2.14 17.84 9.12
CA ALA A 161 -3.35 17.04 9.04
C ALA A 161 -4.41 17.68 8.14
N VAL A 162 -4.59 19.01 8.19
CA VAL A 162 -5.47 19.77 7.29
C VAL A 162 -4.97 19.68 5.86
N ALA A 163 -3.66 19.85 5.64
CA ALA A 163 -3.07 19.66 4.31
C ALA A 163 -3.31 18.24 3.81
N THR A 164 -3.16 17.23 4.66
CA THR A 164 -3.42 15.82 4.32
C THR A 164 -4.87 15.62 3.90
N GLY A 165 -5.83 16.05 4.72
CA GLY A 165 -7.26 15.94 4.42
C GLY A 165 -7.63 16.68 3.13
N GLY A 166 -7.11 17.90 2.94
CA GLY A 166 -7.33 18.71 1.73
C GLY A 166 -6.78 18.05 0.47
N ALA A 167 -5.53 17.56 0.52
CA ALA A 167 -4.88 16.90 -0.60
C ALA A 167 -5.66 15.68 -1.11
N TRP A 168 -6.26 14.90 -0.20
CA TRP A 168 -7.12 13.78 -0.61
C TRP A 168 -8.33 14.22 -1.43
N VAL A 169 -9.03 15.29 -1.01
CA VAL A 169 -10.23 15.75 -1.71
C VAL A 169 -9.88 16.32 -3.09
N PHE A 170 -8.68 16.88 -3.26
CA PHE A 170 -8.19 17.33 -4.57
C PHE A 170 -8.00 16.19 -5.59
N TYR A 171 -8.01 14.92 -5.19
CA TYR A 171 -8.05 13.80 -6.14
C TYR A 171 -9.44 13.56 -6.75
N PHE A 172 -10.51 14.16 -6.19
CA PHE A 172 -11.90 13.90 -6.59
C PHE A 172 -12.60 15.11 -7.23
N ALA A 173 -11.99 16.29 -7.15
CA ALA A 173 -12.46 17.52 -7.77
C ALA A 173 -11.27 18.37 -8.19
N ASP A 174 -11.46 19.25 -9.18
CA ASP A 174 -10.41 20.12 -9.70
C ASP A 174 -9.72 20.92 -8.56
N ALA A 175 -8.42 20.70 -8.39
CA ALA A 175 -7.69 21.19 -7.22
C ALA A 175 -7.67 22.72 -7.09
N PRO A 176 -7.36 23.52 -8.16
CA PRO A 176 -7.38 24.97 -8.06
C PRO A 176 -8.77 25.55 -7.76
N THR A 177 -9.81 25.02 -8.39
CA THR A 177 -11.19 25.48 -8.19
C THR A 177 -11.67 25.13 -6.79
N LEU A 178 -11.51 23.87 -6.38
CA LEU A 178 -11.93 23.43 -5.05
C LEU A 178 -11.19 24.16 -3.93
N LEU A 179 -9.89 24.47 -4.09
CA LEU A 179 -9.16 25.27 -3.09
C LEU A 179 -9.80 26.66 -2.92
N ARG A 180 -10.17 27.33 -4.03
CA ARG A 180 -10.85 28.62 -3.95
C ARG A 180 -12.18 28.49 -3.24
N ASP A 181 -12.98 27.48 -3.59
CA ASP A 181 -14.30 27.25 -3.00
C ASP A 181 -14.23 26.92 -1.50
N LEU A 182 -13.20 26.21 -1.07
CA LEU A 182 -12.95 25.91 0.35
C LEU A 182 -12.58 27.17 1.14
N VAL A 183 -11.80 28.07 0.55
CA VAL A 183 -11.37 29.31 1.20
C VAL A 183 -12.48 30.36 1.19
N THR A 184 -13.32 30.40 0.16
CA THR A 184 -14.46 31.35 0.05
C THR A 184 -15.72 30.90 0.79
N GLY A 185 -15.75 29.69 1.34
CA GLY A 185 -16.93 29.17 2.03
C GLY A 185 -18.01 28.60 1.09
N GLN A 186 -17.69 28.41 -0.20
CA GLN A 186 -18.66 28.02 -1.25
C GLN A 186 -18.62 26.53 -1.62
N ALA A 187 -17.62 25.77 -1.15
CA ALA A 187 -17.53 24.34 -1.44
C ALA A 187 -18.73 23.54 -0.89
N ALA A 188 -19.01 22.40 -1.52
CA ALA A 188 -20.02 21.47 -1.03
C ALA A 188 -19.71 20.98 0.38
N PHE A 189 -20.74 20.79 1.21
CA PHE A 189 -20.60 20.30 2.60
C PHE A 189 -19.77 19.01 2.69
N VAL A 190 -19.94 18.10 1.73
CA VAL A 190 -19.20 16.83 1.67
C VAL A 190 -17.69 17.08 1.63
N ALA A 191 -17.20 18.08 0.90
CA ALA A 191 -15.78 18.42 0.85
C ALA A 191 -15.26 18.82 2.24
N TYR A 192 -15.95 19.73 2.94
CA TYR A 192 -15.59 20.11 4.31
C TYR A 192 -15.63 18.94 5.28
N ALA A 193 -16.68 18.12 5.23
CA ALA A 193 -16.83 16.96 6.09
C ALA A 193 -15.69 15.95 5.87
N THR A 194 -15.34 15.65 4.62
CA THR A 194 -14.22 14.76 4.29
C THR A 194 -12.89 15.33 4.77
N VAL A 195 -12.60 16.60 4.52
CA VAL A 195 -11.38 17.26 5.03
C VAL A 195 -11.32 17.17 6.55
N ALA A 196 -12.42 17.48 7.25
CA ALA A 196 -12.48 17.46 8.71
C ALA A 196 -12.24 16.05 9.28
N VAL A 197 -12.90 15.02 8.72
CA VAL A 197 -12.72 13.62 9.15
C VAL A 197 -11.29 13.16 8.94
N LEU A 198 -10.71 13.39 7.75
CA LEU A 198 -9.34 12.99 7.44
C LEU A 198 -8.30 13.78 8.26
N THR A 199 -8.57 15.05 8.54
CA THR A 199 -7.76 15.87 9.44
C THR A 199 -7.79 15.29 10.85
N ALA A 200 -8.98 15.00 11.37
CA ALA A 200 -9.15 14.47 12.72
C ALA A 200 -8.46 13.11 12.87
N THR A 201 -8.65 12.19 11.92
CA THR A 201 -8.00 10.88 11.96
C THR A 201 -6.49 11.01 11.84
N THR A 202 -5.96 11.81 10.91
CA THR A 202 -4.51 12.03 10.77
C THR A 202 -3.89 12.64 12.02
N PHE A 203 -4.55 13.65 12.60
CA PHE A 203 -4.08 14.34 13.81
C PHE A 203 -4.08 13.41 15.03
N LEU A 204 -5.17 12.69 15.26
CA LEU A 204 -5.33 11.80 16.41
C LEU A 204 -4.46 10.54 16.29
N PHE A 205 -4.53 9.86 15.14
CA PHE A 205 -3.84 8.60 14.92
C PHE A 205 -2.34 8.79 14.70
N GLY A 206 -1.93 9.83 13.96
CA GLY A 206 -0.51 10.14 13.75
C GLY A 206 0.16 10.78 14.97
N GLY A 207 -0.58 11.61 15.72
CA GLY A 207 -0.04 12.39 16.85
C GLY A 207 -0.07 11.67 18.18
N PHE A 208 -1.19 11.03 18.53
CA PHE A 208 -1.44 10.53 19.89
C PHE A 208 -1.55 9.01 19.97
N ALA A 209 -2.21 8.36 19.01
CA ALA A 209 -2.45 6.91 19.01
C ALA A 209 -1.53 6.12 18.07
N ARG A 210 -0.33 6.65 17.77
CA ARG A 210 0.49 6.18 16.65
C ARG A 210 0.95 4.73 16.75
N GLU A 211 1.36 4.29 17.93
CA GLU A 211 1.75 2.90 18.14
C GLU A 211 0.53 2.01 18.31
N GLN A 212 -0.52 2.52 18.96
CA GLN A 212 -1.78 1.80 19.19
C GLN A 212 -2.46 1.39 17.89
N ILE A 213 -2.46 2.27 16.88
CA ILE A 213 -2.98 1.94 15.56
C ILE A 213 -2.19 0.78 14.95
N CYS A 214 -0.86 0.79 15.03
CA CYS A 214 -0.05 -0.31 14.51
C CYS A 214 -0.26 -1.62 15.29
N ILE A 215 -0.38 -1.58 16.61
CA ILE A 215 -0.42 -2.78 17.46
C ILE A 215 -1.82 -3.41 17.48
N TYR A 216 -2.86 -2.60 17.63
CA TYR A 216 -4.21 -3.09 17.93
C TYR A 216 -5.18 -2.97 16.75
N ALA A 217 -5.14 -1.87 16.00
CA ALA A 217 -6.11 -1.60 14.94
C ALA A 217 -5.69 -2.17 13.58
N CYS A 218 -4.41 -2.07 13.25
CA CYS A 218 -3.89 -2.45 11.94
C CYS A 218 -3.92 -3.99 11.79
N PRO A 219 -4.58 -4.53 10.74
CA PRO A 219 -4.59 -5.98 10.52
C PRO A 219 -3.25 -6.48 9.94
N TRP A 220 -2.47 -5.60 9.32
CA TRP A 220 -1.29 -5.95 8.54
C TRP A 220 -0.19 -6.64 9.34
N PRO A 221 0.19 -6.23 10.57
CA PRO A 221 1.23 -6.91 11.32
C PRO A 221 0.96 -8.39 11.53
N ARG A 222 -0.31 -8.78 11.72
CA ARG A 222 -0.72 -10.18 11.90
C ARG A 222 -0.71 -10.95 10.57
N ILE A 223 -1.32 -10.37 9.53
CA ILE A 223 -1.36 -10.98 8.19
C ILE A 223 0.07 -11.17 7.65
N GLN A 224 0.92 -10.15 7.78
CA GLN A 224 2.30 -10.22 7.34
C GLN A 224 3.13 -11.22 8.14
N ALA A 225 2.94 -11.30 9.46
CA ALA A 225 3.63 -12.30 10.27
C ALA A 225 3.32 -13.74 9.86
N ALA A 226 2.05 -14.03 9.50
CA ALA A 226 1.66 -15.34 8.99
C ALA A 226 2.20 -15.64 7.59
N MET A 227 2.61 -14.63 6.82
CA MET A 227 3.16 -14.80 5.46
C MET A 227 4.69 -15.03 5.46
N MET A 228 5.40 -14.54 6.48
CA MET A 228 6.84 -14.74 6.62
C MET A 228 7.17 -16.21 6.83
N ASP A 229 8.35 -16.60 6.36
CA ASP A 229 8.93 -17.93 6.54
C ASP A 229 10.39 -17.79 7.02
N GLU A 230 11.05 -18.91 7.32
CA GLU A 230 12.43 -18.96 7.81
C GLU A 230 13.46 -18.33 6.84
N HIS A 231 13.11 -18.21 5.56
CA HIS A 231 13.96 -17.60 4.53
C HIS A 231 13.70 -16.11 4.33
N SER A 232 12.66 -15.56 4.98
CA SER A 232 12.29 -14.15 4.86
C SER A 232 13.31 -13.29 5.62
N LEU A 233 13.86 -12.27 4.95
CA LEU A 233 14.81 -11.37 5.59
C LEU A 233 14.09 -10.46 6.58
N THR A 234 14.42 -10.55 7.86
CA THR A 234 13.82 -9.71 8.91
C THR A 234 14.92 -9.01 9.69
N VAL A 235 14.58 -7.89 10.33
CA VAL A 235 15.54 -7.20 11.20
C VAL A 235 15.66 -8.01 12.49
N ALA A 236 16.85 -8.53 12.78
CA ALA A 236 17.09 -9.38 13.94
C ALA A 236 18.42 -9.06 14.63
N TYR A 237 18.52 -9.40 15.91
CA TYR A 237 19.72 -9.33 16.72
C TYR A 237 20.43 -10.70 16.72
N ARG A 238 21.76 -10.71 16.52
CA ARG A 238 22.57 -11.92 16.54
C ARG A 238 22.99 -12.25 17.97
N ASP A 239 22.14 -12.97 18.69
CA ASP A 239 22.37 -13.36 20.09
C ASP A 239 23.68 -14.14 20.27
N TRP A 240 23.99 -15.08 19.36
CA TRP A 240 25.22 -15.87 19.38
C TRP A 240 26.51 -15.05 19.26
N ARG A 241 26.43 -13.83 18.72
CA ARG A 241 27.57 -12.91 18.63
C ARG A 241 27.55 -11.86 19.74
N GLY A 242 26.35 -11.44 20.14
CA GLY A 242 26.14 -10.34 21.06
C GLY A 242 26.20 -10.74 22.53
N GLU A 243 25.83 -11.96 22.87
CA GLU A 243 25.72 -12.46 24.24
C GLU A 243 26.94 -13.29 24.67
N PRO A 244 27.29 -13.32 25.97
CA PRO A 244 26.70 -12.54 27.06
C PRO A 244 27.04 -11.04 26.93
N ARG A 245 26.04 -10.17 27.10
CA ARG A 245 26.20 -8.72 27.02
C ARG A 245 26.81 -8.12 28.30
N GLY A 246 27.66 -7.10 28.15
CA GLY A 246 28.36 -6.49 29.28
C GLY A 246 28.53 -4.97 29.19
N LYS A 247 28.17 -4.25 30.26
CA LYS A 247 28.40 -2.80 30.37
C LYS A 247 29.85 -2.47 30.72
N GLY A 248 30.36 -1.37 30.17
CA GLY A 248 31.74 -0.88 30.26
C GLY A 248 32.54 -1.25 31.52
N LYS A 249 32.07 -0.93 32.73
CA LYS A 249 32.80 -1.23 33.99
C LYS A 249 32.85 -2.72 34.33
N ARG A 250 31.76 -3.47 34.15
CA ARG A 250 31.71 -4.93 34.37
C ARG A 250 32.56 -5.66 33.33
N ARG A 251 32.55 -5.16 32.08
CA ARG A 251 33.39 -5.67 30.99
C ARG A 251 34.88 -5.42 31.24
N ARG A 252 35.25 -4.21 31.69
CA ARG A 252 36.63 -3.88 32.10
C ARG A 252 37.07 -4.70 33.30
N ALA A 253 36.25 -4.81 34.35
CA ALA A 253 36.58 -5.60 35.54
C ALA A 253 36.74 -7.10 35.24
N LEU A 254 35.93 -7.66 34.32
CA LEU A 254 36.07 -9.05 33.88
C LEU A 254 37.28 -9.25 32.95
N ALA A 255 37.55 -8.30 32.05
CA ALA A 255 38.76 -8.34 31.22
C ALA A 255 40.04 -8.17 32.05
N GLU A 256 40.05 -7.26 33.03
CA GLU A 256 41.14 -7.08 34.00
C GLU A 256 41.34 -8.33 34.87
N LYS A 257 40.25 -9.00 35.29
CA LYS A 257 40.33 -10.32 35.95
C LYS A 257 40.93 -11.39 35.04
N ALA A 258 40.47 -11.49 33.80
CA ALA A 258 41.01 -12.47 32.84
C ALA A 258 42.50 -12.24 32.57
N ILE A 259 42.91 -10.97 32.43
CA ILE A 259 44.30 -10.58 32.24
C ILE A 259 45.11 -10.91 33.51
N ALA A 260 44.64 -10.52 34.70
CA ALA A 260 45.30 -10.82 35.97
C ALA A 260 45.48 -12.33 36.22
N GLU A 261 44.48 -13.14 35.87
CA GLU A 261 44.53 -14.60 35.95
C GLU A 261 45.49 -15.19 34.90
N SER A 262 45.59 -14.59 33.70
CA SER A 262 46.56 -15.02 32.68
C SER A 262 48.02 -14.70 33.04
N HIS A 263 48.28 -13.65 33.83
CA HIS A 263 49.62 -13.31 34.32
C HIS A 263 50.06 -14.17 35.52
N LEU A 264 49.14 -14.87 36.18
CA LEU A 264 49.43 -15.82 37.27
C LEU A 264 49.84 -17.22 36.74
N ALA A 265 49.64 -17.50 35.45
CA ALA A 265 50.16 -18.69 34.80
C ALA A 265 51.61 -18.45 34.30
N GLY A 266 52.57 -18.52 35.22
CA GLY A 266 54.00 -18.59 34.88
C GLY A 266 54.33 -19.82 34.01
N PRO A 267 55.52 -19.88 33.37
CA PRO A 267 55.85 -20.94 32.43
C PRO A 267 55.71 -22.32 33.10
N LEU A 268 54.92 -23.20 32.48
CA LEU A 268 54.71 -24.58 32.91
C LEU A 268 56.05 -25.29 33.05
N VAL A 269 56.55 -25.39 34.28
CA VAL A 269 57.64 -26.30 34.62
C VAL A 269 57.06 -27.70 34.62
N THR A 270 57.54 -28.52 33.69
CA THR A 270 57.24 -29.95 33.59
C THR A 270 57.76 -30.67 34.84
N GLY A 271 56.85 -31.04 35.73
CA GLY A 271 57.15 -31.86 36.90
C GLY A 271 55.87 -32.38 37.52
N ALA A 272 55.52 -33.63 37.22
CA ALA A 272 54.34 -34.28 37.76
C ALA A 272 54.50 -34.52 39.27
N ALA A 273 53.65 -33.88 40.08
CA ALA A 273 53.41 -34.27 41.46
C ALA A 273 52.13 -35.12 41.53
N PRO A 274 52.16 -36.32 42.14
CA PRO A 274 50.98 -37.16 42.24
C PRO A 274 50.09 -36.66 43.39
N GLY A 275 48.88 -36.18 43.06
CA GLY A 275 47.83 -35.90 44.05
C GLY A 275 47.16 -34.54 44.01
N ALA A 276 47.32 -33.72 42.96
CA ALA A 276 46.53 -32.51 42.79
C ALA A 276 45.27 -32.81 41.97
N THR A 277 44.09 -32.70 42.60
CA THR A 277 42.83 -32.58 41.87
C THR A 277 42.90 -31.31 41.03
N THR A 278 42.76 -31.48 39.71
CA THR A 278 42.59 -30.37 38.77
C THR A 278 41.22 -29.75 39.02
N ASP A 279 41.11 -28.90 40.05
CA ASP A 279 40.00 -27.96 40.14
C ASP A 279 40.14 -27.01 38.95
N ALA A 280 39.24 -27.19 37.99
CA ALA A 280 39.20 -26.46 36.74
C ALA A 280 39.27 -24.95 37.03
N ALA A 281 40.20 -24.26 36.37
CA ALA A 281 40.25 -22.81 36.36
C ALA A 281 38.87 -22.25 35.97
N PRO A 282 38.36 -21.18 36.62
CA PRO A 282 37.10 -20.58 36.24
C PRO A 282 37.19 -20.11 34.79
N GLU A 283 36.34 -20.66 33.93
CA GLU A 283 36.25 -20.32 32.52
C GLU A 283 35.80 -18.85 32.39
N VAL A 284 36.71 -17.94 32.05
CA VAL A 284 36.35 -16.54 31.82
C VAL A 284 35.52 -16.46 30.55
N GLN A 285 34.21 -16.43 30.71
CA GLN A 285 33.25 -16.39 29.61
C GLN A 285 33.54 -15.16 28.73
N ALA A 286 33.93 -15.41 27.48
CA ALA A 286 34.22 -14.37 26.51
C ALA A 286 32.95 -13.52 26.29
N MET A 287 33.06 -12.20 26.55
CA MET A 287 31.92 -11.28 26.47
C MET A 287 31.55 -11.01 25.02
N GLY A 288 30.28 -11.26 24.64
CA GLY A 288 29.77 -11.01 23.30
C GLY A 288 29.81 -9.53 22.91
N ASP A 289 29.66 -9.24 21.62
CA ASP A 289 29.85 -7.90 21.04
C ASP A 289 28.90 -6.82 21.60
N CYS A 290 27.74 -7.21 22.15
CA CYS A 290 26.77 -6.28 22.70
C CYS A 290 27.25 -5.67 24.02
N ILE A 291 27.29 -4.34 24.06
CA ILE A 291 27.71 -3.58 25.26
C ILE A 291 26.54 -3.09 26.13
N ASP A 292 25.32 -3.55 25.85
CA ASP A 292 24.10 -3.16 26.58
C ASP A 292 23.90 -1.63 26.69
N CYS A 293 24.07 -0.92 25.55
CA CYS A 293 23.97 0.54 25.47
C CYS A 293 22.54 1.08 25.27
N ASN A 294 21.58 0.20 24.99
CA ASN A 294 20.19 0.53 24.65
C ASN A 294 20.01 1.45 23.43
N ALA A 295 21.01 1.61 22.55
CA ALA A 295 20.89 2.46 21.37
C ALA A 295 19.76 2.00 20.43
N CYS A 296 19.66 0.69 20.19
CA CYS A 296 18.61 0.06 19.38
C CYS A 296 17.19 0.31 19.94
N VAL A 297 17.02 0.15 21.25
CA VAL A 297 15.76 0.45 21.97
C VAL A 297 15.42 1.93 21.85
N ASN A 298 16.43 2.80 22.00
CA ASN A 298 16.22 4.24 22.06
C ASN A 298 15.77 4.86 20.73
N VAL A 299 16.07 4.22 19.59
CA VAL A 299 15.68 4.69 18.25
C VAL A 299 14.41 4.01 17.72
N CYS A 300 13.92 2.98 18.41
CA CYS A 300 12.77 2.23 17.96
C CYS A 300 11.49 3.07 18.06
N PRO A 301 10.75 3.29 16.96
CA PRO A 301 9.48 4.02 16.99
C PRO A 301 8.36 3.25 17.70
N MET A 302 8.52 1.93 17.85
CA MET A 302 7.57 1.04 18.50
C MET A 302 7.95 0.70 19.95
N GLY A 303 9.07 1.22 20.45
CA GLY A 303 9.48 1.04 21.85
C GLY A 303 9.95 -0.37 22.23
N ILE A 304 10.11 -1.27 21.26
CA ILE A 304 10.57 -2.64 21.50
C ILE A 304 12.09 -2.74 21.76
N ASP A 305 12.47 -3.82 22.43
CA ASP A 305 13.86 -4.26 22.55
C ASP A 305 14.16 -5.41 21.61
N ILE A 306 14.82 -5.12 20.48
CA ILE A 306 15.15 -6.13 19.46
C ILE A 306 16.05 -7.27 19.95
N ARG A 307 16.66 -7.12 21.14
CA ARG A 307 17.49 -8.16 21.75
C ARG A 307 16.68 -9.29 22.37
N ASP A 308 15.39 -9.05 22.64
CA ASP A 308 14.46 -10.07 23.15
C ASP A 308 13.85 -10.92 22.01
N GLY A 309 14.41 -10.81 20.80
CA GLY A 309 13.95 -11.53 19.61
C GLY A 309 12.91 -10.76 18.80
N GLN A 310 12.23 -11.47 17.91
CA GLN A 310 11.26 -10.88 16.99
C GLN A 310 9.91 -10.68 17.68
N GLN A 311 9.54 -9.41 17.94
CA GLN A 311 8.22 -9.08 18.47
C GLN A 311 7.22 -8.66 17.39
N MET A 312 5.92 -8.84 17.67
CA MET A 312 4.83 -8.52 16.74
C MET A 312 4.72 -7.02 16.45
N GLU A 313 5.30 -6.17 17.27
CA GLU A 313 5.32 -4.72 17.10
C GLU A 313 6.46 -4.27 16.17
N CYS A 314 7.48 -5.09 15.90
CA CYS A 314 8.67 -4.72 15.10
C CYS A 314 8.35 -4.41 13.62
N ILE A 315 8.13 -3.16 13.24
CA ILE A 315 7.78 -2.80 11.84
C ILE A 315 8.93 -2.98 10.82
N THR A 316 10.08 -3.57 11.20
CA THR A 316 11.25 -3.78 10.32
C THR A 316 11.74 -2.51 9.59
N CYS A 317 11.71 -1.37 10.28
CA CYS A 317 12.18 -0.08 9.73
C CYS A 317 13.70 0.11 9.75
N ALA A 318 14.46 -0.85 10.28
CA ALA A 318 15.93 -0.89 10.33
C ALA A 318 16.65 0.28 11.04
N LEU A 319 15.93 1.19 11.71
CA LEU A 319 16.58 2.28 12.46
C LEU A 319 17.51 1.78 13.58
N CYS A 320 17.21 0.61 14.15
CA CYS A 320 18.06 -0.06 15.12
C CYS A 320 19.37 -0.58 14.53
N ILE A 321 19.42 -0.89 13.22
CA ILE A 321 20.67 -1.28 12.52
C ILE A 321 21.61 -0.08 12.48
N ASP A 322 21.15 1.05 11.93
CA ASP A 322 21.94 2.28 11.86
C ASP A 322 22.48 2.71 13.24
N ALA A 323 21.63 2.63 14.28
CA ALA A 323 22.02 3.01 15.64
C ALA A 323 23.01 2.03 16.28
N CYS A 324 22.90 0.74 15.97
CA CYS A 324 23.82 -0.27 16.48
C CYS A 324 25.17 -0.14 15.79
N ASP A 325 25.19 -0.01 14.47
CA ASP A 325 26.41 0.15 13.68
C ASP A 325 27.19 1.41 14.08
N GLU A 326 26.51 2.52 14.36
CA GLU A 326 27.16 3.73 14.90
C GLU A 326 27.89 3.45 16.23
N ILE A 327 27.33 2.60 17.09
CA ILE A 327 27.97 2.20 18.36
C ILE A 327 29.12 1.23 18.09
N MET A 328 28.93 0.24 17.21
CA MET A 328 29.95 -0.75 16.86
C MET A 328 31.20 -0.06 16.30
N ASP A 329 31.03 0.92 15.42
CA ASP A 329 32.13 1.73 14.89
C ASP A 329 32.90 2.46 16.00
N ARG A 330 32.19 3.06 16.96
CA ARG A 330 32.80 3.81 18.07
C ARG A 330 33.60 2.93 19.02
N ILE A 331 33.20 1.68 19.20
CA ILE A 331 33.90 0.74 20.07
C ILE A 331 34.91 -0.14 19.30
N GLY A 332 35.08 0.07 17.99
CA GLY A 332 36.02 -0.67 17.15
C GLY A 332 35.63 -2.14 16.94
N LYS A 333 34.34 -2.46 16.93
CA LYS A 333 33.81 -3.81 16.71
C LYS A 333 33.15 -3.92 15.33
N PRO A 334 33.08 -5.11 14.72
CA PRO A 334 32.46 -5.28 13.39
C PRO A 334 30.97 -4.93 13.42
N ARG A 335 30.47 -4.33 12.33
CA ARG A 335 29.06 -3.97 12.13
C ARG A 335 28.13 -5.19 12.01
N GLY A 336 26.82 -4.95 11.91
CA GLY A 336 25.82 -5.98 11.64
C GLY A 336 25.54 -6.90 12.81
N LEU A 337 25.65 -6.39 14.04
CA LEU A 337 25.18 -7.09 15.26
C LEU A 337 23.65 -7.18 15.26
N ILE A 338 23.01 -6.11 14.78
CA ILE A 338 21.61 -6.09 14.36
C ILE A 338 21.67 -5.87 12.85
N ASP A 339 21.01 -6.72 12.07
CA ASP A 339 21.03 -6.66 10.61
C ASP A 339 19.75 -7.28 10.03
N TYR A 340 19.55 -7.16 8.71
CA TYR A 340 18.61 -8.04 8.02
C TYR A 340 19.18 -9.47 7.98
N LEU A 341 18.38 -10.42 8.43
CA LEU A 341 18.77 -11.81 8.62
C LEU A 341 17.58 -12.72 8.30
N ALA A 342 17.83 -13.81 7.57
CA ALA A 342 16.90 -14.93 7.49
C ALA A 342 17.20 -15.91 8.63
N LEU A 343 16.16 -16.51 9.21
CA LEU A 343 16.33 -17.47 10.30
C LEU A 343 17.23 -18.65 9.89
N THR A 344 17.16 -19.06 8.61
CA THR A 344 18.03 -20.13 8.09
C THR A 344 19.52 -19.82 8.08
N ASP A 345 19.91 -18.54 8.12
CA ASP A 345 21.32 -18.15 8.12
C ASP A 345 21.97 -18.29 9.50
N GLU A 346 21.17 -18.37 10.55
CA GLU A 346 21.66 -18.45 11.94
C GLU A 346 22.63 -19.61 12.13
N ALA A 347 22.25 -20.83 11.71
CA ALA A 347 23.10 -22.01 11.86
C ALA A 347 24.41 -21.88 11.07
N ASN A 348 24.35 -21.29 9.87
CA ASN A 348 25.51 -21.08 9.02
C ASN A 348 26.47 -20.03 9.60
N GLU A 349 25.95 -18.91 10.09
CA GLU A 349 26.78 -17.86 10.71
C GLU A 349 27.31 -18.28 12.08
N ARG A 350 26.57 -19.08 12.87
CA ARG A 350 27.06 -19.68 14.12
C ARG A 350 28.24 -20.62 13.88
N ALA A 351 28.27 -21.32 12.74
CA ALA A 351 29.40 -22.14 12.33
C ALA A 351 30.61 -21.33 11.83
N GLY A 352 30.53 -19.99 11.80
CA GLY A 352 31.62 -19.11 11.37
C GLY A 352 31.72 -18.94 9.86
N ASN A 353 30.74 -19.43 9.08
CA ASN A 353 30.73 -19.26 7.64
C ASN A 353 30.31 -17.84 7.24
N ALA A 354 30.64 -17.47 6.00
CA ALA A 354 30.26 -16.18 5.44
C ALA A 354 28.73 -16.03 5.33
N LYS A 355 28.25 -14.79 5.44
CA LYS A 355 26.83 -14.43 5.25
C LYS A 355 26.34 -14.88 3.87
N VAL A 356 25.15 -15.45 3.85
CA VAL A 356 24.49 -15.81 2.58
C VAL A 356 24.11 -14.51 1.84
N PRO A 357 24.36 -14.42 0.52
CA PRO A 357 23.98 -13.23 -0.24
C PRO A 357 22.46 -13.01 -0.21
N VAL A 358 22.04 -11.75 0.04
CA VAL A 358 20.62 -11.31 0.04
C VAL A 358 19.85 -11.82 -1.18
N LEU A 359 20.48 -11.83 -2.36
CA LEU A 359 19.85 -12.28 -3.59
C LEU A 359 19.39 -13.76 -3.55
N ARG A 360 20.06 -14.64 -2.79
CA ARG A 360 19.64 -16.03 -2.65
C ARG A 360 18.35 -16.16 -1.82
N HIS A 361 18.13 -15.28 -0.86
CA HIS A 361 16.87 -15.23 -0.10
C HIS A 361 15.70 -14.72 -0.96
N ILE A 362 16.01 -13.82 -1.89
CA ILE A 362 15.03 -13.22 -2.80
C ILE A 362 14.72 -14.13 -3.99
N LEU A 363 15.70 -14.83 -4.57
CA LEU A 363 15.53 -15.70 -5.73
C LEU A 363 15.25 -17.15 -5.31
N ARG A 364 14.05 -17.41 -4.80
CA ARG A 364 13.59 -18.76 -4.40
C ARG A 364 12.25 -19.12 -5.05
N PRO A 365 11.86 -20.41 -5.14
CA PRO A 365 10.67 -20.81 -5.89
C PRO A 365 9.40 -20.03 -5.54
N ARG A 366 9.15 -19.78 -4.24
CA ARG A 366 7.97 -19.02 -3.76
C ARG A 366 7.93 -17.59 -4.29
N THR A 367 9.02 -16.84 -4.17
CA THR A 367 9.11 -15.45 -4.62
C THR A 367 9.14 -15.36 -6.15
N LEU A 368 9.74 -16.35 -6.83
CA LEU A 368 9.72 -16.44 -8.29
C LEU A 368 8.29 -16.64 -8.81
N ILE A 369 7.48 -17.51 -8.17
CA ILE A 369 6.07 -17.69 -8.53
C ILE A 369 5.29 -16.38 -8.36
N TYR A 370 5.43 -15.70 -7.22
CA TYR A 370 4.74 -14.41 -7.01
C TYR A 370 5.21 -13.34 -8.00
N THR A 371 6.51 -13.28 -8.30
CA THR A 371 7.07 -12.35 -9.29
C THR A 371 6.54 -12.65 -10.68
N ALA A 372 6.46 -13.92 -11.07
CA ALA A 372 5.91 -14.35 -12.35
C ALA A 372 4.42 -14.01 -12.47
N LEU A 373 3.60 -14.32 -11.46
CA LEU A 373 2.18 -13.99 -11.44
C LEU A 373 1.95 -12.48 -11.48
N TRP A 374 2.68 -11.72 -10.66
CA TRP A 374 2.60 -10.26 -10.65
C TRP A 374 2.97 -9.67 -12.00
N SER A 375 4.06 -10.14 -12.60
CA SER A 375 4.53 -9.67 -13.92
C SER A 375 3.57 -10.06 -15.04
N LEU A 376 3.03 -11.28 -15.02
CA LEU A 376 2.06 -11.76 -16.00
C LEU A 376 0.80 -10.89 -16.01
N ILE A 377 0.26 -10.57 -14.83
CA ILE A 377 -0.91 -9.68 -14.72
C ILE A 377 -0.54 -8.28 -15.19
N GLY A 378 0.61 -7.74 -14.79
CA GLY A 378 1.06 -6.41 -15.24
C GLY A 378 1.19 -6.31 -16.75
N VAL A 379 1.85 -7.28 -17.38
CA VAL A 379 1.98 -7.36 -18.84
C VAL A 379 0.61 -7.53 -19.50
N GLY A 380 -0.26 -8.37 -18.95
CA GLY A 380 -1.62 -8.55 -19.43
C GLY A 380 -2.45 -7.26 -19.40
N LEU A 381 -2.34 -6.46 -18.33
CA LEU A 381 -3.00 -5.16 -18.23
C LEU A 381 -2.42 -4.16 -19.24
N VAL A 382 -1.09 -4.13 -19.43
CA VAL A 382 -0.46 -3.26 -20.44
C VAL A 382 -0.93 -3.64 -21.84
N ILE A 383 -0.95 -4.93 -22.19
CA ILE A 383 -1.45 -5.41 -23.49
C ILE A 383 -2.93 -5.04 -23.65
N ALA A 384 -3.76 -5.26 -22.63
CA ALA A 384 -5.17 -4.91 -22.66
C ALA A 384 -5.38 -3.41 -22.88
N LEU A 385 -4.51 -2.56 -22.31
CA LEU A 385 -4.56 -1.11 -22.51
C LEU A 385 -4.26 -0.72 -23.97
N PHE A 386 -3.31 -1.37 -24.63
CA PHE A 386 -2.94 -1.08 -26.02
C PHE A 386 -3.89 -1.68 -27.08
N VAL A 387 -4.60 -2.77 -26.76
CA VAL A 387 -5.53 -3.44 -27.68
C VAL A 387 -6.99 -2.95 -27.50
N ARG A 388 -7.23 -2.13 -26.49
CA ARG A 388 -8.50 -1.50 -26.20
C ARG A 388 -9.03 -0.73 -27.42
N SER A 389 -10.29 -0.99 -27.79
CA SER A 389 -11.00 -0.21 -28.79
C SER A 389 -11.50 1.11 -28.19
N GLU A 390 -11.50 2.17 -29.00
CA GLU A 390 -12.01 3.49 -28.59
C GLU A 390 -13.53 3.56 -28.74
N ILE A 391 -14.11 2.60 -29.45
CA ILE A 391 -15.56 2.45 -29.63
C ILE A 391 -16.07 1.32 -28.73
N GLY A 392 -17.09 1.62 -27.93
CA GLY A 392 -17.74 0.65 -27.06
C GLY A 392 -19.20 0.39 -27.42
N LEU A 393 -19.59 -0.88 -27.52
CA LEU A 393 -20.98 -1.31 -27.67
C LEU A 393 -21.45 -2.09 -26.45
N THR A 394 -22.63 -1.77 -25.93
CA THR A 394 -23.32 -2.62 -24.95
C THR A 394 -24.79 -2.73 -25.30
N VAL A 395 -25.28 -3.95 -25.53
CA VAL A 395 -26.67 -4.23 -25.87
C VAL A 395 -27.34 -4.95 -24.72
N ALA A 396 -28.50 -4.46 -24.29
CA ALA A 396 -29.34 -5.09 -23.29
C ALA A 396 -30.72 -5.40 -23.90
N ALA A 397 -31.11 -6.68 -23.94
CA ALA A 397 -32.45 -7.07 -24.38
C ALA A 397 -33.49 -6.71 -23.31
N VAL A 398 -34.60 -6.09 -23.72
CA VAL A 398 -35.75 -5.85 -22.86
C VAL A 398 -36.49 -7.18 -22.68
N ARG A 399 -36.58 -7.67 -21.45
CA ARG A 399 -37.11 -9.00 -21.15
C ARG A 399 -38.60 -9.03 -20.79
N ASN A 400 -39.22 -7.87 -20.58
CA ASN A 400 -40.62 -7.78 -20.15
C ASN A 400 -41.39 -6.74 -20.99
N PRO A 401 -42.13 -7.15 -22.02
CA PRO A 401 -42.20 -8.51 -22.59
C PRO A 401 -40.96 -8.86 -23.42
N GLN A 402 -40.65 -10.15 -23.60
CA GLN A 402 -39.52 -10.60 -24.44
C GLN A 402 -39.74 -10.28 -25.93
N TYR A 403 -40.98 -10.44 -26.39
CA TYR A 403 -41.40 -10.06 -27.73
C TYR A 403 -42.79 -9.42 -27.71
N VAL A 404 -43.10 -8.65 -28.75
CA VAL A 404 -44.43 -8.07 -28.98
C VAL A 404 -44.89 -8.46 -30.38
N THR A 405 -46.10 -9.01 -30.47
CA THR A 405 -46.77 -9.24 -31.75
C THR A 405 -47.43 -7.95 -32.22
N LEU A 406 -47.08 -7.47 -33.42
CA LEU A 406 -47.70 -6.30 -34.04
C LEU A 406 -49.00 -6.68 -34.76
N SER A 407 -49.79 -5.66 -35.16
CA SER A 407 -51.09 -5.86 -35.80
C SER A 407 -51.01 -6.54 -37.17
N ASP A 408 -49.86 -6.45 -37.85
CA ASP A 408 -49.57 -7.15 -39.11
C ASP A 408 -49.09 -8.60 -38.87
N GLY A 409 -49.04 -9.05 -37.61
CA GLY A 409 -48.58 -10.37 -37.22
C GLY A 409 -47.05 -10.48 -37.06
N SER A 410 -46.28 -9.44 -37.35
CA SER A 410 -44.82 -9.45 -37.17
C SER A 410 -44.41 -9.51 -35.70
N ILE A 411 -43.21 -10.02 -35.43
CA ILE A 411 -42.66 -10.16 -34.07
C ILE A 411 -41.56 -9.14 -33.86
N ARG A 412 -41.71 -8.33 -32.82
CA ARG A 412 -40.75 -7.28 -32.45
C ARG A 412 -40.10 -7.58 -31.11
N ASN A 413 -38.76 -7.65 -31.11
CA ASN A 413 -37.93 -7.64 -29.91
C ASN A 413 -37.37 -6.22 -29.70
N THR A 414 -37.23 -5.82 -28.44
CA THR A 414 -36.70 -4.50 -28.09
C THR A 414 -35.35 -4.64 -27.39
N TYR A 415 -34.38 -3.84 -27.83
CA TYR A 415 -33.04 -3.80 -27.26
C TYR A 415 -32.66 -2.37 -26.94
N ASP A 416 -32.03 -2.16 -25.79
CA ASP A 416 -31.37 -0.91 -25.47
C ASP A 416 -29.89 -1.03 -25.87
N VAL A 417 -29.51 -0.31 -26.93
CA VAL A 417 -28.16 -0.28 -27.47
C VAL A 417 -27.46 0.96 -26.93
N ARG A 418 -26.48 0.73 -26.06
CA ARG A 418 -25.62 1.77 -25.50
C ARG A 418 -24.34 1.87 -26.31
N ILE A 419 -24.17 2.99 -26.99
CA ILE A 419 -22.99 3.34 -27.79
C ILE A 419 -22.12 4.28 -26.96
N ARG A 420 -20.82 4.01 -26.92
CA ARG A 420 -19.83 4.82 -26.21
C ARG A 420 -18.82 5.33 -27.21
N ASN A 421 -18.74 6.64 -27.33
CA ASN A 421 -17.67 7.32 -28.04
C ASN A 421 -16.59 7.68 -27.02
N MET A 422 -15.45 6.99 -27.05
CA MET A 422 -14.27 7.30 -26.21
C MET A 422 -13.21 8.07 -27.01
N THR A 423 -13.59 8.62 -28.16
CA THR A 423 -12.76 9.54 -28.93
C THR A 423 -13.07 10.98 -28.53
N GLN A 424 -12.10 11.86 -28.78
CA GLN A 424 -12.20 13.29 -28.49
C GLN A 424 -12.95 14.09 -29.57
N GLU A 425 -13.55 13.41 -30.54
CA GLU A 425 -14.28 14.03 -31.65
C GLU A 425 -15.70 13.48 -31.73
N ASP A 426 -16.63 14.33 -32.18
CA ASP A 426 -18.00 13.90 -32.46
C ASP A 426 -17.97 12.85 -33.58
N ALA A 427 -18.63 11.72 -33.34
CA ALA A 427 -18.63 10.60 -34.28
C ALA A 427 -20.05 10.15 -34.63
N VAL A 428 -20.25 9.84 -35.91
CA VAL A 428 -21.51 9.27 -36.41
C VAL A 428 -21.36 7.76 -36.48
N PHE A 429 -22.18 7.04 -35.73
CA PHE A 429 -22.16 5.58 -35.68
C PHE A 429 -23.28 4.97 -36.52
N ARG A 430 -22.95 4.04 -37.40
CA ARG A 430 -23.92 3.18 -38.09
C ARG A 430 -24.22 1.97 -37.22
N ILE A 431 -25.48 1.77 -36.87
CA ILE A 431 -25.93 0.56 -36.16
C ILE A 431 -26.39 -0.46 -37.20
N GLY A 432 -25.90 -1.68 -37.07
CA GLY A 432 -26.35 -2.81 -37.87
C GLY A 432 -26.48 -4.09 -37.07
N LEU A 433 -27.01 -5.11 -37.72
CA LEU A 433 -27.02 -6.47 -37.19
C LEU A 433 -26.57 -7.46 -38.25
N THR A 434 -26.12 -8.62 -37.81
CA THR A 434 -25.83 -9.80 -38.63
C THR A 434 -26.57 -10.98 -38.01
N SER A 435 -27.30 -11.72 -38.83
CA SER A 435 -28.12 -12.87 -38.45
C SER A 435 -28.14 -13.85 -39.64
N GLU A 436 -28.36 -15.13 -39.36
CA GLU A 436 -28.59 -16.14 -40.41
C GLU A 436 -29.99 -15.97 -41.04
N GLU A 437 -30.95 -15.55 -40.22
CA GLU A 437 -32.32 -15.25 -40.64
C GLU A 437 -32.51 -13.79 -41.02
N VAL A 438 -33.51 -13.53 -41.87
CA VAL A 438 -33.89 -12.17 -42.28
C VAL A 438 -34.56 -11.43 -41.13
N LEU A 439 -33.90 -10.38 -40.64
CA LEU A 439 -34.40 -9.53 -39.56
C LEU A 439 -34.30 -8.06 -39.99
N ARG A 440 -35.34 -7.27 -39.70
CA ARG A 440 -35.35 -5.83 -39.95
C ARG A 440 -34.98 -5.08 -38.66
N ILE A 441 -34.14 -4.06 -38.79
CA ILE A 441 -33.74 -3.18 -37.69
C ILE A 441 -34.37 -1.80 -37.87
N ASP A 442 -35.01 -1.29 -36.82
CA ASP A 442 -35.52 0.06 -36.73
C ASP A 442 -34.96 0.75 -35.48
N LEU A 443 -34.64 2.03 -35.59
CA LEU A 443 -34.22 2.86 -34.46
C LEU A 443 -35.39 3.70 -33.97
N GLU A 444 -35.57 3.75 -32.66
CA GLU A 444 -36.58 4.62 -32.05
C GLU A 444 -36.30 6.09 -32.37
N GLY A 445 -37.28 6.77 -32.98
CA GLY A 445 -37.22 8.20 -33.27
C GLY A 445 -36.33 8.61 -34.46
N ARG A 446 -35.77 7.66 -35.22
CA ARG A 446 -34.89 7.95 -36.37
C ARG A 446 -35.33 7.21 -37.63
N GLN A 447 -35.15 7.85 -38.79
CA GLN A 447 -35.42 7.24 -40.10
C GLN A 447 -34.18 6.56 -40.71
N SER A 448 -32.98 6.93 -40.26
CA SER A 448 -31.71 6.35 -40.68
C SER A 448 -31.15 5.45 -39.57
N LEU A 449 -30.26 4.52 -39.95
CA LEU A 449 -29.53 3.67 -39.01
C LEU A 449 -28.26 4.36 -38.45
N MET A 450 -28.21 5.69 -38.53
CA MET A 450 -27.07 6.49 -38.10
C MET A 450 -27.40 7.27 -36.83
N VAL A 451 -26.46 7.25 -35.90
CA VAL A 451 -26.58 7.88 -34.58
C VAL A 451 -25.35 8.74 -34.31
N ASP A 452 -25.59 10.03 -34.12
CA ASP A 452 -24.56 11.00 -33.76
C ASP A 452 -24.33 10.91 -32.25
N VAL A 453 -23.10 10.60 -31.86
CA VAL A 453 -22.70 10.52 -30.46
C VAL A 453 -21.55 11.51 -30.25
N PRO A 454 -21.74 12.54 -29.41
CA PRO A 454 -20.70 13.52 -29.16
C PRO A 454 -19.40 12.90 -28.68
N ALA A 455 -18.30 13.64 -28.82
CA ALA A 455 -17.02 13.32 -28.22
C ALA A 455 -17.21 12.96 -26.75
N ASP A 456 -16.54 11.91 -26.29
CA ASP A 456 -16.55 11.53 -24.88
C ASP A 456 -17.98 11.39 -24.31
N GLU A 457 -18.94 10.84 -25.07
CA GLU A 457 -20.30 10.65 -24.58
C GLU A 457 -20.81 9.21 -24.75
N THR A 458 -21.87 8.91 -24.01
CA THR A 458 -22.60 7.65 -24.13
C THR A 458 -24.03 7.95 -24.53
N MET A 459 -24.45 7.39 -25.65
CA MET A 459 -25.82 7.46 -26.10
C MET A 459 -26.53 6.12 -25.89
N LEU A 460 -27.74 6.18 -25.32
CA LEU A 460 -28.64 5.04 -25.28
C LEU A 460 -29.64 5.18 -26.43
N GLN A 461 -29.54 4.28 -27.40
CA GLN A 461 -30.47 4.19 -28.52
C GLN A 461 -31.32 2.92 -28.35
N ARG A 462 -32.63 3.08 -28.28
CA ARG A 462 -33.54 1.94 -28.34
C ARG A 462 -33.66 1.44 -29.77
N VAL A 463 -33.54 0.13 -29.94
CA VAL A 463 -33.51 -0.57 -31.22
C VAL A 463 -34.58 -1.65 -31.23
N TYR A 464 -35.36 -1.67 -32.31
CA TYR A 464 -36.36 -2.66 -32.57
C TYR A 464 -35.87 -3.62 -33.64
N VAL A 465 -35.88 -4.92 -33.32
CA VAL A 465 -35.62 -5.97 -34.31
C VAL A 465 -36.94 -6.66 -34.62
N ILE A 466 -37.26 -6.78 -35.91
CA ILE A 466 -38.56 -7.23 -36.38
C ILE A 466 -38.37 -8.40 -37.36
N ALA A 467 -39.06 -9.50 -37.11
CA ALA A 467 -39.23 -10.60 -38.05
C ALA A 467 -40.65 -10.54 -38.66
N ARG A 468 -40.77 -10.67 -39.98
CA ARG A 468 -42.10 -10.70 -40.63
C ARG A 468 -42.82 -12.01 -40.28
N PRO A 469 -44.15 -12.07 -40.39
CA PRO A 469 -44.91 -13.28 -40.05
C PRO A 469 -44.44 -14.54 -40.79
N ASP A 470 -43.97 -14.37 -42.03
CA ASP A 470 -43.54 -15.47 -42.90
C ASP A 470 -42.05 -15.83 -42.74
N ASP A 471 -41.27 -15.03 -41.99
CA ASP A 471 -39.85 -15.30 -41.76
C ASP A 471 -39.69 -16.40 -40.70
N PRO A 472 -38.76 -17.37 -40.87
CA PRO A 472 -38.56 -18.45 -39.89
C PRO A 472 -38.30 -17.94 -38.47
N ALA A 473 -37.60 -16.81 -38.33
CA ALA A 473 -37.33 -16.17 -37.05
C ALA A 473 -38.60 -15.82 -36.25
N ALA A 474 -39.72 -15.54 -36.90
CA ALA A 474 -40.96 -15.19 -36.19
C ALA A 474 -41.61 -16.37 -35.46
N THR A 475 -41.37 -17.60 -35.93
CA THR A 475 -41.92 -18.84 -35.35
C THR A 475 -40.90 -19.61 -34.51
N ALA A 476 -39.60 -19.43 -34.78
CA ALA A 476 -38.54 -20.00 -33.97
C ALA A 476 -38.59 -19.51 -32.51
N GLU A 477 -38.26 -20.39 -31.57
CA GLU A 477 -38.14 -19.99 -30.16
C GLU A 477 -36.94 -19.03 -29.97
N ARG A 478 -35.87 -19.26 -30.73
CA ARG A 478 -34.61 -18.53 -30.59
C ARG A 478 -33.89 -18.38 -31.93
N THR A 479 -33.45 -17.16 -32.23
CA THR A 479 -32.54 -16.85 -33.35
C THR A 479 -31.35 -16.06 -32.83
N ASP A 480 -30.15 -16.52 -33.13
CA ASP A 480 -28.93 -15.83 -32.71
C ASP A 480 -28.62 -14.68 -33.68
N LEU A 481 -28.26 -13.51 -33.13
CA LEU A 481 -27.90 -12.33 -33.91
C LEU A 481 -26.70 -11.61 -33.29
N ARG A 482 -26.04 -10.78 -34.07
CA ARG A 482 -24.92 -9.95 -33.62
C ARG A 482 -25.18 -8.51 -34.01
N PHE A 483 -25.34 -7.64 -33.02
CA PHE A 483 -25.30 -6.21 -33.27
C PHE A 483 -23.87 -5.76 -33.50
N TRP A 484 -23.69 -4.78 -34.36
CA TRP A 484 -22.43 -4.08 -34.54
C TRP A 484 -22.68 -2.58 -34.72
N VAL A 485 -21.69 -1.80 -34.29
CA VAL A 485 -21.62 -0.36 -34.56
C VAL A 485 -20.31 -0.07 -35.26
N GLU A 486 -20.37 0.81 -36.25
CA GLU A 486 -19.23 1.23 -37.07
C GLU A 486 -19.19 2.75 -37.09
N ALA A 487 -18.06 3.34 -36.71
CA ALA A 487 -17.88 4.79 -36.83
C ALA A 487 -17.70 5.17 -38.31
N PHE A 488 -18.48 6.14 -38.76
CA PHE A 488 -18.49 6.59 -40.15
C PHE A 488 -17.11 7.11 -40.56
N GLY A 489 -16.59 6.61 -41.70
CA GLY A 489 -15.26 6.98 -42.19
C GLY A 489 -14.11 6.15 -41.60
N THR A 490 -14.38 5.28 -40.63
CA THR A 490 -13.39 4.34 -40.09
C THR A 490 -13.80 2.90 -40.41
N ASN A 491 -12.85 1.96 -40.29
CA ASN A 491 -13.12 0.51 -40.32
C ASN A 491 -13.25 -0.08 -38.91
N GLU A 492 -13.33 0.76 -37.86
CA GLU A 492 -13.41 0.29 -36.49
C GLU A 492 -14.85 -0.12 -36.16
N ARG A 493 -15.02 -1.36 -35.69
CA ARG A 493 -16.32 -1.94 -35.38
C ARG A 493 -16.32 -2.54 -33.98
N ALA A 494 -17.33 -2.18 -33.19
CA ALA A 494 -17.64 -2.89 -31.95
C ALA A 494 -18.85 -3.79 -32.17
N TYR A 495 -18.83 -5.00 -31.63
CA TYR A 495 -19.91 -5.97 -31.82
C TYR A 495 -20.34 -6.62 -30.51
N GLN A 496 -21.60 -7.05 -30.46
CA GLN A 496 -22.12 -7.84 -29.35
C GLN A 496 -23.17 -8.85 -29.82
N ALA A 497 -22.98 -10.10 -29.41
CA ALA A 497 -23.93 -11.17 -29.66
C ALA A 497 -25.17 -11.01 -28.77
N GLN A 498 -26.34 -11.28 -29.34
CA GLN A 498 -27.64 -11.24 -28.70
C GLN A 498 -28.56 -12.30 -29.31
N THR A 499 -29.76 -12.39 -28.77
CA THR A 499 -30.75 -13.38 -29.15
C THR A 499 -32.08 -12.70 -29.44
N PHE A 500 -32.72 -13.08 -30.53
CA PHE A 500 -34.09 -12.75 -30.89
C PHE A 500 -35.02 -13.91 -30.50
N PHE A 501 -36.15 -13.56 -29.90
CA PHE A 501 -37.20 -14.50 -29.49
C PHE A 501 -38.41 -14.34 -30.41
N GLY A 502 -38.75 -15.40 -31.14
CA GLY A 502 -40.02 -15.50 -31.88
C GLY A 502 -41.16 -15.94 -30.97
N ARG A 503 -42.31 -16.29 -31.55
CA ARG A 503 -43.46 -16.80 -30.77
C ARG A 503 -43.17 -18.14 -30.08
N GLY A 504 -42.21 -18.90 -30.61
CA GLY A 504 -42.05 -20.32 -30.29
C GLY A 504 -43.21 -21.14 -30.88
N THR A 505 -42.95 -22.43 -31.12
CA THR A 505 -44.05 -23.39 -31.26
C THR A 505 -44.74 -23.54 -29.90
N PRO A 506 -46.09 -23.57 -29.84
CA PRO A 506 -46.84 -23.69 -28.59
C PRO A 506 -46.52 -24.96 -27.80
#